data_AF-A0ABD3PC16-F1
#
_entry.id   AF-A0ABD3PC16-F1
#
_cell.length_a   1.000
_cell.length_b   1.000
_cell.length_c   1.000
_cell.angle_alpha   90.00
_cell.angle_beta   90.00
_cell.angle_gamma   90.00
#
_symmetry.space_group_name_H-M   'P 1'
#
loop_
_entity.id
_entity.type
_entity.pdbx_description
1 polymer ?
#
loop_
_entity_poly.entity_id
_entity_poly.type
_entity_poly.pdbx_seq_one_letter_code
_entity_poly.pdbx_strand_id
1 'polypeptide(L)'
;MYSASSGCRRVSFDSVEVREYDVTIGDNPSCRSGPPISLDWSFSVVPTKNIDDFELQRFNERVTNKSQLCLSKYTRRNMLLFCWGFTEEELKKATRQVNQIQRQRTMTESFMLVHMMHEAFQELKVEICKGLSHQTRPRMLDVCKVQGNRIKHKRRGTNETIELSLDDEIGSA
;
A
#
# COMPACT_ATOMS: atom_id res chain seq x y z
N MET A 1 -20.64 24.27 58.77
CA MET A 1 -19.76 23.09 58.59
C MET A 1 -20.06 22.49 57.23
N TYR A 2 -19.18 22.68 56.26
CA TYR A 2 -19.34 22.12 54.91
C TYR A 2 -18.42 20.91 54.82
N SER A 3 -19.01 19.71 54.83
CA SER A 3 -18.27 18.46 54.70
C SER A 3 -17.82 18.34 53.25
N ALA A 4 -16.51 18.49 53.01
CA ALA A 4 -15.93 18.20 51.71
C ALA A 4 -15.95 16.68 51.51
N SER A 5 -16.91 16.19 50.73
CA SER A 5 -16.82 14.82 50.22
C SER A 5 -15.63 14.78 49.27
N SER A 6 -14.51 14.22 49.75
CA SER A 6 -13.43 13.75 48.90
C SER A 6 -13.94 12.58 48.06
N GLY A 7 -14.80 12.89 47.09
CA GLY A 7 -15.41 11.92 46.19
C GLY A 7 -14.30 11.29 45.36
N CYS A 8 -14.14 9.98 45.51
CA CYS A 8 -13.37 9.17 44.57
C CYS A 8 -13.94 9.45 43.18
N ARG A 9 -13.19 10.16 42.33
CA ARG A 9 -13.57 10.41 40.95
C ARG A 9 -13.50 9.07 40.22
N ARG A 10 -14.62 8.36 40.18
CA ARG A 10 -14.74 7.06 39.53
C ARG A 10 -15.51 7.25 38.22
N VAL A 11 -14.92 6.74 37.15
CA VAL A 11 -15.59 6.61 35.85
C VAL A 11 -16.18 5.21 35.79
N SER A 12 -17.46 5.13 35.42
CA SER A 12 -18.16 3.88 35.15
C SER A 12 -18.92 4.01 33.83
N PHE A 13 -19.11 2.87 33.17
CA PHE A 13 -19.94 2.76 31.97
C PHE A 13 -21.25 2.08 32.37
N ASP A 14 -22.35 2.49 31.75
CA ASP A 14 -23.69 2.01 32.10
C ASP A 14 -24.27 1.14 30.99
N SER A 15 -24.33 1.68 29.76
CA SER A 15 -24.99 1.04 28.63
C SER A 15 -24.06 0.82 27.44
N VAL A 16 -24.43 -0.14 26.59
CA VAL A 16 -23.76 -0.49 25.35
C VAL A 16 -24.74 -0.39 24.20
N GLU A 17 -24.32 0.33 23.16
CA GLU A 17 -25.02 0.43 21.87
C GLU A 17 -24.19 -0.30 20.81
N VAL A 18 -24.79 -1.25 20.09
CA VAL A 18 -24.11 -2.05 19.07
C VAL A 18 -24.72 -1.78 17.70
N ARG A 19 -23.85 -1.56 16.71
CA ARG A 19 -24.23 -1.44 15.29
C ARG A 19 -23.69 -2.64 14.53
N GLU A 20 -24.57 -3.31 13.79
CA GLU A 20 -24.22 -4.42 12.93
C GLU A 20 -24.23 -3.94 11.49
N TYR A 21 -23.06 -3.94 10.87
CA TYR A 21 -22.86 -3.48 9.49
C TYR A 21 -22.95 -4.66 8.52
N ASP A 22 -23.51 -4.40 7.36
CA ASP A 22 -23.52 -5.38 6.26
C ASP A 22 -22.11 -5.66 5.75
N VAL A 23 -21.92 -6.80 5.11
CA VAL A 23 -20.64 -7.20 4.50
C VAL A 23 -20.65 -6.85 3.02
N THR A 24 -19.59 -6.22 2.55
CA THR A 24 -19.39 -5.89 1.14
C THR A 24 -18.00 -6.32 0.65
N ILE A 25 -17.79 -6.24 -0.66
CA ILE A 25 -16.48 -6.46 -1.28
C ILE A 25 -15.55 -5.30 -0.89
N GLY A 26 -14.39 -5.64 -0.34
CA GLY A 26 -13.39 -4.66 0.11
C GLY A 26 -12.24 -4.44 -0.87
N ASP A 27 -11.20 -3.77 -0.38
CA ASP A 27 -9.95 -3.48 -1.10
C ASP A 27 -8.69 -3.83 -0.29
N ASN A 28 -8.85 -4.49 0.87
CA ASN A 28 -7.75 -4.78 1.79
C ASN A 28 -6.63 -5.63 1.14
N PRO A 29 -5.43 -5.05 0.90
CA PRO A 29 -4.34 -5.73 0.23
C PRO A 29 -3.60 -6.73 1.11
N SER A 30 -3.92 -6.82 2.41
CA SER A 30 -3.30 -7.75 3.35
C SER A 30 -3.90 -9.16 3.26
N CYS A 31 -4.96 -9.34 2.46
CA CYS A 31 -5.56 -10.65 2.23
C CYS A 31 -4.59 -11.55 1.46
N ARG A 32 -4.16 -12.67 2.07
CA ARG A 32 -3.25 -13.63 1.41
C ARG A 32 -3.80 -14.21 0.10
N SER A 33 -5.11 -14.43 0.03
CA SER A 33 -5.78 -14.95 -1.18
C SER A 33 -7.29 -14.76 -1.12
N GLY A 34 -7.96 -14.83 -2.28
CA GLY A 34 -9.41 -14.72 -2.40
C GLY A 34 -9.93 -13.28 -2.25
N PRO A 35 -11.26 -13.08 -2.38
CA PRO A 35 -11.86 -11.76 -2.41
C PRO A 35 -11.74 -11.08 -1.03
N PRO A 36 -11.25 -9.83 -0.94
CA PRO A 36 -11.29 -9.05 0.29
C PRO A 36 -12.75 -8.76 0.69
N ILE A 37 -13.00 -8.73 2.00
CA ILE A 37 -14.29 -8.29 2.56
C ILE A 37 -14.08 -6.98 3.32
N SER A 38 -15.13 -6.16 3.39
CA SER A 38 -15.21 -4.95 4.20
C SER A 38 -16.59 -4.86 4.84
N LEU A 39 -16.72 -3.95 5.82
CA LEU A 39 -18.01 -3.49 6.28
C LEU A 39 -18.56 -2.48 5.28
N ASP A 40 -19.85 -2.58 5.00
CA ASP A 40 -20.61 -1.60 4.22
C ASP A 40 -21.07 -0.44 5.12
N TRP A 41 -21.65 0.60 4.51
CA TRP A 41 -22.24 1.72 5.24
C TRP A 41 -23.66 1.43 5.75
N SER A 42 -24.32 0.42 5.20
CA SER A 42 -25.60 -0.08 5.71
C SER A 42 -25.40 -0.76 7.07
N PHE A 43 -26.21 -0.35 8.05
CA PHE A 43 -26.18 -0.95 9.39
C PHE A 43 -27.57 -1.07 9.99
N SER A 44 -27.72 -2.05 10.87
CA SER A 44 -28.83 -2.17 11.80
C SER A 44 -28.35 -1.86 13.23
N VAL A 45 -29.25 -1.29 14.03
CA VAL A 45 -28.95 -0.94 15.43
C VAL A 45 -29.57 -1.99 16.33
N VAL A 46 -28.74 -2.61 17.16
CA VAL A 46 -29.19 -3.55 18.20
C VAL A 46 -29.72 -2.75 19.39
N PRO A 47 -30.81 -3.20 20.05
CA PRO A 47 -31.31 -2.52 21.24
C PRO A 47 -30.24 -2.30 22.30
N THR A 48 -30.22 -1.11 22.89
CA THR A 48 -29.30 -0.74 23.98
C THR A 48 -29.45 -1.70 25.15
N LYS A 49 -28.34 -2.21 25.67
CA LYS A 49 -28.30 -3.11 26.83
C LYS A 49 -27.44 -2.51 27.94
N ASN A 50 -27.71 -2.90 29.19
CA ASN A 50 -26.79 -2.63 30.28
C ASN A 50 -25.47 -3.40 30.05
N ILE A 51 -24.35 -2.81 30.46
CA ILE A 51 -23.02 -3.38 30.24
C ILE A 51 -22.84 -4.76 30.89
N ASP A 52 -23.39 -4.98 32.08
CA ASP A 52 -23.24 -6.24 32.81
C ASP A 52 -24.00 -7.35 32.07
N ASP A 53 -25.22 -7.07 31.62
CA ASP A 53 -26.04 -8.00 30.83
C ASP A 53 -25.38 -8.33 29.48
N PHE A 54 -24.80 -7.32 28.82
CA PHE A 54 -24.09 -7.50 27.56
C PHE A 54 -22.87 -8.43 27.73
N GLU A 55 -22.08 -8.22 28.78
CA GLU A 55 -20.88 -9.04 29.01
C GLU A 55 -21.19 -10.46 29.48
N LEU A 56 -22.28 -10.65 30.24
CA LEU A 56 -22.78 -11.97 30.60
C LEU A 56 -23.20 -12.78 29.37
N GLN A 57 -23.93 -12.16 28.43
CA GLN A 57 -24.33 -12.83 27.18
C GLN A 57 -23.12 -13.15 26.30
N ARG A 58 -22.20 -12.19 26.16
CA ARG A 58 -21.01 -12.33 25.30
C ARG A 58 -19.98 -13.33 25.83
N PHE A 59 -19.99 -13.64 27.12
CA PHE A 59 -18.95 -14.46 27.76
C PHE A 59 -18.71 -15.81 27.04
N ASN A 60 -19.79 -16.48 26.62
CA ASN A 60 -19.71 -17.78 25.94
C ASN A 60 -19.25 -17.68 24.48
N GLU A 61 -19.32 -16.50 23.87
CA GLU A 61 -18.95 -16.24 22.48
C GLU A 61 -17.52 -15.68 22.36
N ARG A 62 -16.87 -15.37 23.50
CA ARG A 62 -15.51 -14.82 23.49
C ARG A 62 -14.51 -15.83 22.97
N VAL A 63 -13.93 -15.45 21.83
CA VAL A 63 -12.90 -16.20 21.15
C VAL A 63 -11.58 -16.13 21.92
N THR A 64 -11.04 -17.27 22.35
CA THR A 64 -9.75 -17.34 23.08
C THR A 64 -8.56 -17.54 22.15
N ASN A 65 -8.77 -18.12 20.96
CA ASN A 65 -7.72 -18.40 20.00
C ASN A 65 -7.75 -17.40 18.84
N LYS A 66 -6.61 -16.74 18.56
CA LYS A 66 -6.46 -15.80 17.43
C LYS A 66 -6.82 -16.43 16.07
N SER A 67 -6.64 -17.73 15.89
CA SER A 67 -6.98 -18.40 14.61
C SER A 67 -8.48 -18.36 14.31
N GLN A 68 -9.32 -18.32 15.33
CA GLN A 68 -10.78 -18.23 15.20
C GLN A 68 -11.24 -16.81 14.81
N LEU A 69 -10.36 -15.81 14.92
CA LEU A 69 -10.62 -14.44 14.43
C LEU A 69 -10.36 -14.30 12.92
N CYS A 70 -9.76 -15.32 12.29
CA CYS A 70 -9.40 -15.29 10.86
C CYS A 70 -10.43 -16.04 10.01
N LEU A 71 -10.94 -15.40 8.98
CA LEU A 71 -11.83 -16.04 8.00
C LEU A 71 -11.03 -16.66 6.84
N SER A 72 -11.35 -17.91 6.52
CA SER A 72 -10.77 -18.60 5.36
C SER A 72 -11.20 -17.93 4.05
N LYS A 73 -10.41 -18.11 2.98
CA LYS A 73 -10.77 -17.59 1.65
C LYS A 73 -12.11 -18.15 1.13
N TYR A 74 -12.41 -19.40 1.49
CA TYR A 74 -13.65 -20.07 1.09
C TYR A 74 -14.85 -19.50 1.87
N THR A 75 -14.69 -19.27 3.17
CA THR A 75 -15.71 -18.65 4.01
C THR A 75 -16.07 -17.26 3.49
N ARG A 76 -15.07 -16.40 3.23
CA ARG A 76 -15.30 -15.06 2.66
C ARG A 76 -16.02 -15.11 1.31
N ARG A 77 -15.57 -15.97 0.41
CA ARG A 77 -16.20 -16.17 -0.91
C ARG A 77 -17.65 -16.62 -0.79
N ASN A 78 -17.90 -17.65 0.03
CA ASN A 78 -19.24 -18.21 0.18
C ASN A 78 -20.20 -17.21 0.83
N MET A 79 -19.73 -16.45 1.82
CA MET A 79 -20.49 -15.34 2.40
C MET A 79 -20.92 -14.34 1.32
N LEU A 80 -19.96 -13.80 0.56
CA LEU A 80 -20.25 -12.82 -0.49
C LEU A 80 -21.20 -13.36 -1.57
N LEU A 81 -21.02 -14.61 -2.02
CA LEU A 81 -21.84 -15.21 -3.07
C LEU A 81 -23.26 -15.54 -2.59
N PHE A 82 -23.37 -16.24 -1.45
CA PHE A 82 -24.63 -16.88 -1.05
C PHE A 82 -25.44 -16.06 -0.04
N CYS A 83 -24.77 -15.21 0.77
CA CYS A 83 -25.45 -14.41 1.79
C CYS A 83 -25.72 -12.98 1.30
N TRP A 84 -24.79 -12.37 0.56
CA TRP A 84 -24.92 -10.99 0.06
C TRP A 84 -25.15 -10.88 -1.45
N GLY A 85 -25.21 -12.00 -2.18
CA GLY A 85 -25.68 -12.04 -3.58
C GLY A 85 -24.72 -11.44 -4.60
N PHE A 86 -23.44 -11.27 -4.28
CA PHE A 86 -22.45 -10.80 -5.23
C PHE A 86 -22.18 -11.82 -6.34
N THR A 87 -21.80 -11.34 -7.51
CA THR A 87 -21.47 -12.19 -8.65
C THR A 87 -20.03 -12.68 -8.60
N GLU A 88 -19.80 -13.86 -9.18
CA GLU A 88 -18.47 -14.44 -9.27
C GLU A 88 -17.46 -13.53 -10.00
N GLU A 89 -17.93 -12.76 -10.97
CA GLU A 89 -17.11 -11.83 -11.75
C GLU A 89 -16.68 -10.61 -10.93
N GLU A 90 -17.55 -10.08 -10.06
CA GLU A 90 -17.20 -9.01 -9.13
C GLU A 90 -16.14 -9.46 -8.12
N LEU A 91 -16.28 -10.67 -7.58
CA LEU A 91 -15.30 -11.26 -6.67
C LEU A 91 -13.92 -11.43 -7.34
N LYS A 92 -13.91 -11.91 -8.60
CA LYS A 92 -12.69 -12.03 -9.40
C LYS A 92 -12.06 -10.65 -9.65
N LYS A 93 -12.86 -9.64 -10.00
CA LYS A 93 -12.39 -8.27 -10.24
C LYS A 93 -11.70 -7.71 -9.00
N ALA A 94 -12.34 -7.79 -7.84
CA ALA A 94 -11.76 -7.30 -6.58
C ALA A 94 -10.47 -8.03 -6.20
N THR A 95 -10.44 -9.36 -6.38
CA THR A 95 -9.22 -10.16 -6.15
C THR A 95 -8.07 -9.71 -7.06
N ARG A 96 -8.34 -9.39 -8.34
CA ARG A 96 -7.34 -8.88 -9.28
C ARG A 96 -6.80 -7.53 -8.85
N GLN A 97 -7.66 -6.62 -8.41
CA GLN A 97 -7.27 -5.29 -7.92
C GLN A 97 -6.35 -5.39 -6.69
N VAL A 98 -6.71 -6.22 -5.71
CA VAL A 98 -5.86 -6.49 -4.54
C VAL A 98 -4.51 -7.07 -4.95
N ASN A 99 -4.48 -8.05 -5.85
CA ASN A 99 -3.23 -8.64 -6.33
C ASN A 99 -2.35 -7.61 -7.05
N GLN A 100 -2.95 -6.66 -7.76
CA GLN A 100 -2.22 -5.56 -8.38
C GLN A 100 -1.56 -4.66 -7.33
N ILE A 101 -2.30 -4.28 -6.28
CA ILE A 101 -1.76 -3.47 -5.17
C ILE A 101 -0.63 -4.22 -4.45
N GLN A 102 -0.78 -5.53 -4.22
CA GLN A 102 0.27 -6.36 -3.62
C GLN A 102 1.54 -6.37 -4.47
N ARG A 103 1.41 -6.57 -5.79
CA ARG A 103 2.55 -6.52 -6.72
C ARG A 103 3.23 -5.16 -6.70
N GLN A 104 2.45 -4.08 -6.73
CA GLN A 104 2.99 -2.72 -6.64
C GLN A 104 3.78 -2.52 -5.34
N ARG A 105 3.26 -2.96 -4.20
CA ARG A 105 3.96 -2.88 -2.91
C ARG A 105 5.27 -3.66 -2.91
N THR A 106 5.28 -4.88 -3.44
CA THR A 106 6.52 -5.68 -3.58
C THR A 106 7.53 -4.98 -4.50
N MET A 107 7.08 -4.36 -5.58
CA MET A 107 7.94 -3.57 -6.46
C MET A 107 8.49 -2.32 -5.77
N THR A 108 7.68 -1.60 -5.00
CA THR A 108 8.15 -0.44 -4.22
C THR A 108 9.16 -0.86 -3.15
N GLU A 109 8.90 -1.96 -2.44
CA GLU A 109 9.81 -2.51 -1.43
C GLU A 109 11.18 -2.87 -2.02
N SER A 110 11.19 -3.58 -3.15
CA SER A 110 12.41 -3.92 -3.88
C SER A 110 13.10 -2.69 -4.49
N PHE A 111 12.34 -1.72 -5.00
CA PHE A 111 12.88 -0.46 -5.52
C PHE A 111 13.59 0.35 -4.42
N MET A 112 13.02 0.42 -3.22
CA MET A 112 13.67 1.09 -2.08
C MET A 112 15.03 0.47 -1.77
N LEU A 113 15.15 -0.86 -1.82
CA LEU A 113 16.43 -1.54 -1.62
C LEU A 113 17.47 -1.14 -2.68
N VAL A 114 17.07 -1.12 -3.96
CA VAL A 114 17.93 -0.69 -5.07
C VAL A 114 18.33 0.79 -4.92
N HIS A 115 17.41 1.65 -4.47
CA HIS A 115 17.66 3.07 -4.24
C HIS A 115 18.73 3.30 -3.17
N MET A 116 18.61 2.64 -2.00
CA MET A 116 19.62 2.74 -0.94
C MET A 116 20.99 2.25 -1.40
N MET A 117 21.04 1.16 -2.18
CA MET A 117 22.30 0.70 -2.76
C MET A 117 22.88 1.76 -3.71
N HIS A 118 22.07 2.33 -4.59
CA HIS A 118 22.49 3.36 -5.53
C HIS A 118 23.05 4.60 -4.82
N GLU A 119 22.41 5.08 -3.75
CA GLU A 119 22.91 6.19 -2.91
C GLU A 119 24.27 5.88 -2.29
N ALA A 120 24.42 4.70 -1.65
CA ALA A 120 25.70 4.28 -1.08
C ALA A 120 26.83 4.18 -2.12
N PHE A 121 26.52 3.69 -3.33
CA PHE A 121 27.46 3.67 -4.44
C PHE A 121 27.85 5.07 -4.91
N GLN A 122 26.95 6.05 -4.89
CA GLN A 122 27.25 7.44 -5.24
C GLN A 122 28.17 8.10 -4.21
N GLU A 123 27.93 7.89 -2.92
CA GLU A 123 28.82 8.40 -1.85
C GLU A 123 30.24 7.83 -1.98
N LEU A 124 30.36 6.53 -2.21
CA LEU A 124 31.64 5.87 -2.47
C LEU A 124 32.36 6.43 -3.70
N LYS A 125 31.66 6.71 -4.80
CA LYS A 125 32.26 7.34 -5.98
C LYS A 125 32.86 8.70 -5.66
N VAL A 126 32.16 9.51 -4.86
CA VAL A 126 32.64 10.84 -4.45
C VAL A 126 33.90 10.70 -3.59
N GLU A 127 33.95 9.74 -2.67
CA GLU A 127 35.13 9.49 -1.84
C GLU A 127 36.33 8.96 -2.65
N ILE A 128 36.09 8.03 -3.58
CA ILE A 128 37.12 7.51 -4.48
C ILE A 128 37.68 8.63 -5.36
N CYS A 129 36.82 9.48 -5.95
CA CYS A 129 37.26 10.64 -6.73
C CYS A 129 38.09 11.64 -5.90
N LYS A 130 37.74 11.86 -4.63
CA LYS A 130 38.54 12.69 -3.71
C LYS A 130 39.91 12.06 -3.45
N GLY A 131 39.98 10.75 -3.25
CA GLY A 131 41.23 10.01 -3.03
C GLY A 131 42.13 9.92 -4.26
N LEU A 132 41.56 9.79 -5.46
CA LEU A 132 42.30 9.73 -6.73
C LEU A 132 42.88 11.09 -7.16
N SER A 133 42.39 12.20 -6.61
CA SER A 133 42.92 13.54 -6.93
C SER A 133 44.32 13.84 -6.37
N HIS A 134 44.81 13.01 -5.44
CA HIS A 134 46.13 13.19 -4.82
C HIS A 134 47.29 12.42 -5.47
N GLN A 135 47.01 11.57 -6.46
CA GLN A 135 48.06 10.82 -7.13
C GLN A 135 47.80 10.81 -8.64
N THR A 136 48.79 11.26 -9.40
CA THR A 136 48.91 11.22 -10.87
C THR A 136 48.45 12.48 -11.62
N ARG A 137 49.35 13.47 -11.74
CA ARG A 137 49.47 14.24 -12.99
C ARG A 137 50.29 13.39 -13.98
N PRO A 138 49.71 12.77 -15.02
CA PRO A 138 50.53 12.22 -16.08
C PRO A 138 51.19 13.39 -16.84
N ARG A 139 52.53 13.32 -17.01
CA ARG A 139 53.26 14.21 -17.91
C ARG A 139 52.69 14.04 -19.32
N MET A 140 52.28 15.15 -19.93
CA MET A 140 52.01 15.22 -21.36
C MET A 140 53.22 14.64 -22.12
N LEU A 141 53.01 13.50 -22.78
CA LEU A 141 53.87 13.06 -23.87
C LEU A 141 53.13 13.36 -25.16
N ASP A 142 53.78 14.18 -25.99
CA ASP A 142 53.32 14.63 -27.29
C ASP A 142 52.99 13.43 -28.19
N VAL A 143 51.71 13.29 -28.54
CA VAL A 143 51.31 12.41 -29.63
C VAL A 143 51.60 13.13 -30.94
N CYS A 144 52.69 12.69 -31.56
CA CYS A 144 53.10 13.05 -32.90
C CYS A 144 51.94 12.86 -33.89
N LYS A 145 51.68 13.91 -34.68
CA LYS A 145 50.72 13.93 -35.79
C LYS A 145 51.04 12.80 -36.78
N VAL A 146 50.12 11.85 -36.96
CA VAL A 146 50.06 11.03 -38.19
C VAL A 146 48.94 11.57 -39.06
N GLN A 147 49.31 11.86 -40.29
CA GLN A 147 48.55 12.56 -41.29
C GLN A 147 47.36 11.74 -41.81
N GLY A 148 46.23 12.44 -41.98
CA GLY A 148 45.39 12.36 -43.16
C GLY A 148 44.64 11.06 -43.41
N ASN A 149 43.33 11.06 -43.15
CA ASN A 149 42.40 10.58 -44.15
C ASN A 149 41.08 11.35 -44.11
N ARG A 150 40.72 11.86 -45.29
CA ARG A 150 39.60 12.76 -45.59
C ARG A 150 38.29 11.97 -45.60
N ILE A 151 37.53 12.04 -44.51
CA ILE A 151 36.15 11.50 -44.46
C ILE A 151 35.21 12.53 -45.08
N LYS A 152 34.59 12.19 -46.20
CA LYS A 152 33.59 13.03 -46.88
C LYS A 152 32.27 12.98 -46.11
N HIS A 153 31.83 14.13 -45.59
CA HIS A 153 30.49 14.28 -45.03
C HIS A 153 29.42 14.17 -46.11
N LYS A 154 28.54 13.17 -46.01
CA LYS A 154 27.27 13.12 -46.75
C LYS A 154 26.19 13.66 -45.82
N ARG A 155 25.80 14.92 -46.05
CA ARG A 155 24.62 15.53 -45.45
C ARG A 155 23.36 14.85 -46.00
N ARG A 156 22.54 14.29 -45.13
CA ARG A 156 21.08 14.19 -45.33
C ARG A 156 20.44 14.50 -43.99
N GLY A 157 19.73 15.62 -43.95
CA GLY A 157 18.80 15.92 -42.89
C GLY A 157 17.50 15.15 -43.10
N THR A 158 16.76 15.01 -42.01
CA THR A 158 15.38 15.50 -41.83
C THR A 158 15.07 15.36 -40.35
N ASN A 159 14.58 16.43 -39.75
CA ASN A 159 14.07 16.46 -38.39
C ASN A 159 12.70 15.78 -38.39
N GLU A 160 12.51 14.73 -37.60
CA GLU A 160 11.18 14.27 -37.23
C GLU A 160 10.95 14.65 -35.77
N THR A 161 10.04 15.59 -35.61
CA THR A 161 9.44 16.06 -34.36
C THR A 161 8.64 14.91 -33.74
N ILE A 162 8.96 14.57 -32.50
CA ILE A 162 8.12 13.70 -31.66
C ILE A 162 7.02 14.59 -31.09
N GLU A 163 5.80 14.49 -31.63
CA GLU A 163 4.61 14.94 -30.91
C GLU A 163 4.28 13.92 -29.82
N LEU A 164 4.42 14.36 -28.57
CA LEU A 164 3.85 13.72 -27.39
C LEU A 164 2.41 14.24 -27.25
N SER A 165 1.44 13.45 -27.69
CA SER A 165 0.03 13.69 -27.38
C SER A 165 -0.21 13.34 -25.91
N LEU A 166 -0.30 14.40 -25.10
CA LEU A 166 -0.88 14.41 -23.75
C LEU A 166 -2.40 14.54 -23.92
N ASP A 167 -3.14 13.45 -23.75
CA ASP A 167 -4.58 13.51 -23.52
C ASP A 167 -4.84 13.38 -22.01
N ASP A 168 -4.77 14.52 -21.34
CA ASP A 168 -5.45 14.78 -20.07
C ASP A 168 -6.86 15.30 -20.39
N GLU A 169 -7.89 14.50 -20.21
CA GLU A 169 -9.27 14.98 -20.05
C GLU A 169 -9.70 14.71 -18.60
N ILE A 170 -9.51 15.76 -17.79
CA ILE A 170 -10.19 16.00 -16.52
C ILE A 170 -11.65 16.36 -16.86
N GLY A 171 -12.60 15.73 -16.16
CA GLY A 171 -13.99 15.61 -16.58
C GLY A 171 -14.93 16.81 -16.37
N SER A 172 -16.22 16.56 -16.60
CA SER A 172 -17.33 17.30 -16.01
C SER A 172 -18.69 16.64 -16.26
N ALA A 173 -19.53 16.79 -15.23
CA ALA A 173 -21.00 16.62 -15.15
C ALA A 173 -21.57 15.20 -15.04
#